data_AF-A0A941F8W4-F1
#
_entry.id   AF-A0A941F8W4-F1
#
_cell.length_a   1.000
_cell.length_b   1.000
_cell.length_c   1.000
_cell.angle_alpha   90.00
_cell.angle_beta   90.00
_cell.angle_gamma   90.00
#
_symmetry.space_group_name_H-M   'P 1'
#
loop_
_entity.id
_entity.type
_entity.pdbx_description
1 polymer ?
#
loop_
_entity_poly.entity_id
_entity_poly.type
_entity_poly.pdbx_seq_one_letter_code
_entity_poly.pdbx_strand_id
1 'polypeptide(L)'
;MRDLFMTGGPLFMGILTILLVMATAWIIYHFIVGYTSKQINKTEILRKLSYAKSIGLFALITGLLGQLVGLSSMFSAIAEITSGGGAVSPAMAFGGIRVTMIVTMYGILIYLFTLLLWLAASVLIERKEQTGGQMG
;
A
#
# COMPACT_ATOMS: atom_id res chain seq x y z
N MET A 1 9.06 -4.78 14.30
CA MET A 1 8.22 -3.89 13.45
C MET A 1 8.67 -2.43 13.53
N ARG A 2 8.84 -1.86 14.73
CA ARG A 2 9.38 -0.48 14.88
C ARG A 2 10.75 -0.32 14.21
N ASP A 3 11.63 -1.30 14.32
CA ASP A 3 12.96 -1.24 13.68
C ASP A 3 12.88 -1.19 12.15
N LEU A 4 11.94 -1.93 11.53
CA LEU A 4 11.73 -1.88 10.08
C LEU A 4 11.17 -0.53 9.63
N PHE A 5 10.32 0.10 10.44
CA PHE A 5 9.77 1.43 10.18
C PHE A 5 10.84 2.52 10.23
N MET A 6 11.72 2.47 11.24
CA MET A 6 12.82 3.44 11.37
C MET A 6 13.90 3.20 10.32
N THR A 7 14.18 1.95 10.00
CA THR A 7 15.18 1.57 9.00
C THR A 7 14.71 1.92 7.59
N GLY A 8 13.45 1.65 7.22
CA GLY A 8 12.90 1.90 5.88
C GLY A 8 12.63 3.37 5.52
N GLY A 9 13.01 4.31 6.38
CA GLY A 9 12.74 5.74 6.19
C GLY A 9 11.40 6.15 6.81
N PRO A 10 11.40 6.82 7.99
CA PRO A 10 10.17 7.15 8.72
C PRO A 10 9.15 7.97 7.92
N LEU A 11 9.61 8.83 7.01
CA LEU A 11 8.75 9.68 6.18
C LEU A 11 7.86 8.84 5.26
N PHE A 12 8.44 7.99 4.41
CA PHE A 12 7.69 7.16 3.47
C PHE A 12 6.86 6.11 4.21
N MET A 13 7.43 5.50 5.26
CA MET A 13 6.72 4.53 6.08
C MET A 13 5.48 5.16 6.78
N GLY A 14 5.59 6.41 7.21
CA GLY A 14 4.45 7.17 7.76
C GLY A 14 3.36 7.41 6.72
N ILE A 15 3.73 7.88 5.52
CA ILE A 15 2.79 8.10 4.41
C ILE A 15 2.08 6.79 4.05
N LEU A 16 2.83 5.69 3.91
CA LEU A 16 2.27 4.37 3.63
C LEU A 16 1.28 3.90 4.70
N THR A 17 1.58 4.17 5.97
CA THR A 17 0.67 3.83 7.08
C THR A 17 -0.63 4.62 7.01
N ILE A 18 -0.56 5.92 6.69
CA ILE A 18 -1.74 6.77 6.50
C ILE A 18 -2.57 6.25 5.32
N LEU A 19 -1.93 5.92 4.19
CA LEU A 19 -2.60 5.35 3.02
C LEU A 19 -3.30 4.02 3.34
N LEU A 20 -2.67 3.15 4.12
CA LEU A 20 -3.27 1.89 4.56
C LEU A 20 -4.52 2.13 5.39
N VAL A 21 -4.46 3.05 6.37
CA VAL A 21 -5.61 3.37 7.23
C VAL A 21 -6.74 3.97 6.40
N MET A 22 -6.45 4.91 5.50
CA MET A 22 -7.45 5.52 4.62
C MET A 22 -8.10 4.49 3.69
N ALA A 23 -7.33 3.63 3.03
CA ALA A 23 -7.86 2.58 2.17
C ALA A 23 -8.76 1.61 2.95
N THR A 24 -8.31 1.19 4.14
CA THR A 24 -9.06 0.26 4.99
C THR A 24 -10.36 0.88 5.50
N ALA A 25 -10.31 2.11 6.02
CA ALA A 25 -11.50 2.82 6.48
C ALA A 25 -12.51 3.04 5.33
N TRP A 26 -12.03 3.39 4.13
CA TRP A 26 -12.87 3.57 2.95
C TRP A 26 -13.60 2.30 2.54
N ILE A 27 -12.90 1.16 2.52
CA ILE A 27 -13.50 -0.15 2.21
C ILE A 27 -14.54 -0.50 3.27
N ILE A 28 -14.19 -0.42 4.56
CA ILE A 28 -15.09 -0.80 5.66
C ILE A 28 -16.39 0.03 5.61
N TYR A 29 -16.28 1.35 5.47
CA TYR A 29 -17.43 2.24 5.39
C TYR A 29 -18.36 1.88 4.23
N HIS A 30 -17.82 1.78 3.01
CA HIS A 30 -18.63 1.48 1.82
C HIS A 30 -19.14 0.04 1.80
N PHE A 31 -18.43 -0.90 2.42
CA PHE A 31 -18.88 -2.27 2.60
C PHE A 31 -20.10 -2.34 3.53
N ILE A 32 -20.06 -1.69 4.70
CA ILE A 32 -21.19 -1.68 5.65
C ILE A 32 -22.42 -1.01 5.03
N VAL A 33 -22.24 0.12 4.33
CA VAL A 33 -23.32 0.83 3.64
C VAL A 33 -23.92 -0.03 2.52
N GLY A 34 -23.07 -0.67 1.72
CA GLY A 34 -23.52 -1.58 0.65
C GLY A 34 -24.22 -2.84 1.18
N TYR A 35 -23.77 -3.37 2.31
CA TYR A 35 -24.34 -4.57 2.91
C TYR A 35 -25.64 -4.31 3.68
N THR A 36 -25.82 -3.12 4.26
CA THR A 36 -27.00 -2.80 5.09
C THR A 36 -28.16 -2.24 4.25
N SER A 37 -27.87 -1.50 3.19
CA SER A 37 -28.91 -0.84 2.40
C SER A 37 -29.73 -1.82 1.55
N LYS A 38 -31.06 -1.61 1.51
CA LYS A 38 -32.02 -2.43 0.74
C LYS A 38 -32.24 -1.97 -0.71
N GLN A 39 -31.91 -0.73 -1.04
CA GLN A 39 -32.28 -0.10 -2.33
C GLN A 39 -31.16 0.78 -2.96
N ILE A 40 -29.88 0.52 -2.65
CA ILE A 40 -28.78 1.31 -3.24
C ILE A 40 -28.35 0.71 -4.58
N ASN A 41 -28.09 1.60 -5.55
CA ASN A 41 -27.55 1.26 -6.86
C ASN A 41 -26.16 0.60 -6.71
N LYS A 42 -26.10 -0.71 -6.93
CA LYS A 42 -24.89 -1.55 -6.84
C LYS A 42 -23.72 -0.99 -7.62
N THR A 43 -23.97 -0.53 -8.84
CA THR A 43 -22.94 0.02 -9.73
C THR A 43 -22.24 1.21 -9.08
N GLU A 44 -22.97 2.01 -8.29
CA GLU A 44 -22.40 3.12 -7.55
C GLU A 44 -21.53 2.64 -6.38
N ILE A 45 -21.99 1.65 -5.60
CA ILE A 45 -21.20 1.10 -4.46
C ILE A 45 -19.93 0.42 -4.95
N LEU A 46 -20.01 -0.45 -5.97
CA LEU A 46 -18.84 -1.12 -6.53
C LEU A 46 -17.83 -0.12 -7.10
N ARG A 47 -18.31 0.94 -7.75
CA ARG A 47 -17.46 2.05 -8.21
C ARG A 47 -16.77 2.74 -7.04
N LYS A 48 -17.49 3.09 -5.97
CA LYS A 48 -16.89 3.70 -4.77
C LYS A 48 -15.88 2.76 -4.11
N LEU A 49 -16.18 1.48 -4.01
CA LEU A 49 -15.27 0.47 -3.48
C LEU A 49 -13.99 0.39 -4.30
N SER A 50 -14.09 0.55 -5.62
CA SER A 50 -12.93 0.52 -6.53
C SER A 50 -11.92 1.64 -6.27
N TYR A 51 -12.34 2.77 -5.67
CA TYR A 51 -11.40 3.83 -5.29
C TYR A 51 -10.40 3.39 -4.24
N ALA A 52 -10.74 2.40 -3.41
CA ALA A 52 -9.76 1.82 -2.50
C ALA A 52 -8.58 1.23 -3.25
N LYS A 53 -8.80 0.55 -4.39
CA LYS A 53 -7.71 0.03 -5.24
C LYS A 53 -6.78 1.16 -5.71
N SER A 54 -7.34 2.31 -6.07
CA SER A 54 -6.54 3.48 -6.46
C SER A 54 -5.68 4.00 -5.31
N ILE A 55 -6.20 4.01 -4.07
CA ILE A 55 -5.43 4.37 -2.87
C ILE A 55 -4.31 3.35 -2.63
N GLY A 56 -4.62 2.04 -2.73
CA GLY A 56 -3.62 0.98 -2.62
C GLY A 56 -2.53 1.08 -3.70
N LEU A 57 -2.90 1.38 -4.95
CA LEU A 57 -1.96 1.59 -6.04
C LEU A 57 -1.08 2.81 -5.76
N PHE A 58 -1.67 3.89 -5.24
CA PHE A 58 -0.91 5.06 -4.82
C PHE A 58 0.08 4.73 -3.69
N ALA A 59 -0.25 3.81 -2.77
CA ALA A 59 0.69 3.31 -1.77
C ALA A 59 1.86 2.53 -2.41
N LEU A 60 1.60 1.68 -3.41
CA LEU A 60 2.65 1.02 -4.16
C LEU A 60 3.59 2.02 -4.85
N ILE A 61 3.03 3.00 -5.57
CA ILE A 61 3.83 4.04 -6.23
C ILE A 61 4.64 4.85 -5.21
N THR A 62 4.04 5.19 -4.08
CA THR A 62 4.74 5.88 -2.97
C THR A 62 5.89 5.04 -2.44
N GLY A 63 5.71 3.72 -2.30
CA GLY A 63 6.77 2.80 -1.91
C GLY A 63 7.95 2.80 -2.89
N LEU A 64 7.66 2.73 -4.19
CA LEU A 64 8.66 2.82 -5.26
C LEU A 64 9.39 4.15 -5.24
N LEU A 65 8.69 5.27 -5.03
CA LEU A 65 9.31 6.59 -4.87
C LEU A 65 10.25 6.63 -3.66
N GLY A 66 9.83 6.06 -2.54
CA GLY A 66 10.69 5.94 -1.35
C GLY A 66 11.97 5.17 -1.61
N GLN A 67 11.89 4.08 -2.40
CA GLN A 67 13.08 3.33 -2.80
C GLN A 67 14.00 4.15 -3.71
N LEU A 68 13.47 4.89 -4.69
CA LEU A 68 14.28 5.74 -5.56
C LEU A 68 15.03 6.83 -4.77
N VAL A 69 14.35 7.47 -3.81
CA VAL A 69 14.97 8.46 -2.93
C VAL A 69 16.04 7.82 -2.04
N GLY A 70 15.74 6.67 -1.43
CA GLY A 70 16.70 5.95 -0.60
C GLY A 70 17.94 5.48 -1.36
N LEU A 71 17.79 4.98 -2.59
CA LEU A 71 18.92 4.58 -3.44
C LEU A 71 19.75 5.80 -3.87
N SER A 72 19.10 6.92 -4.19
CA SER A 72 19.80 8.18 -4.49
C SER A 72 20.67 8.62 -3.31
N SER A 73 20.13 8.62 -2.08
CA SER A 73 20.90 8.92 -0.87
C SER A 73 22.05 7.94 -0.64
N MET A 74 21.83 6.65 -0.87
CA MET A 74 22.86 5.61 -0.76
C MET A 74 24.01 5.87 -1.75
N PHE A 75 23.70 6.14 -3.01
CA PHE A 75 24.73 6.39 -4.03
C PHE A 75 25.53 7.66 -3.75
N SER A 76 24.89 8.73 -3.27
CA SER A 76 25.58 9.95 -2.83
C SER A 76 26.55 9.68 -1.68
N ALA A 77 26.15 8.89 -0.69
CA ALA A 77 27.02 8.51 0.43
C ALA A 77 28.23 7.68 -0.03
N ILE A 78 28.03 6.74 -0.97
CA ILE A 78 29.12 5.96 -1.57
C ILE A 78 30.10 6.85 -2.33
N ALA A 79 29.59 7.83 -3.10
CA ALA A 79 30.41 8.76 -3.85
C ALA A 79 31.26 9.64 -2.92
N GLU A 80 30.71 10.11 -1.80
CA GLU A 80 31.41 10.88 -0.79
C GLU A 80 32.56 10.08 -0.14
N ILE A 81 32.26 8.84 0.29
CA ILE A 81 33.27 7.94 0.88
C ILE A 81 34.43 7.70 -0.09
N THR A 82 34.10 7.42 -1.36
CA THR A 82 35.10 7.11 -2.38
C THR A 82 35.94 8.34 -2.76
N SER A 83 35.32 9.52 -2.83
CA SER A 83 36.03 10.77 -3.11
C SER A 83 36.99 11.17 -1.98
N GLY A 84 36.72 10.77 -0.74
CA GLY A 84 37.62 10.93 0.41
C GLY A 84 38.73 9.89 0.50
N GLY A 85 38.89 9.00 -0.49
CA GLY A 85 39.88 7.92 -0.47
C GLY A 85 39.47 6.70 0.36
N GLY A 86 38.23 6.65 0.83
CA GLY A 86 37.66 5.48 1.52
C GLY A 86 37.26 4.36 0.56
N ALA A 87 37.20 3.13 1.06
CA ALA A 87 36.76 1.96 0.31
C ALA A 87 35.37 1.51 0.75
N VAL A 88 34.49 1.21 -0.21
CA VAL A 88 33.15 0.65 0.07
C VAL A 88 33.20 -0.87 0.02
N SER A 89 32.89 -1.52 1.15
CA SER A 89 32.79 -2.97 1.20
C SER A 89 31.47 -3.46 0.58
N PRO A 90 31.45 -4.69 0.01
CA PRO A 90 30.21 -5.29 -0.49
C PRO A 90 29.09 -5.34 0.56
N ALA A 91 29.45 -5.60 1.83
CA ALA A 91 28.50 -5.65 2.94
C ALA A 91 27.79 -4.29 3.16
N MET A 92 28.50 -3.17 3.03
CA MET A 92 27.89 -1.84 3.13
C MET A 92 26.94 -1.56 1.97
N ALA A 93 27.34 -1.91 0.74
CA ALA A 93 26.48 -1.73 -0.44
C ALA A 93 25.18 -2.55 -0.33
N PHE A 94 25.28 -3.85 0.01
CA PHE A 94 24.10 -4.69 0.19
C PHE A 94 23.24 -4.26 1.37
N GLY A 95 23.84 -3.74 2.44
CA GLY A 95 23.13 -3.15 3.57
C GLY A 95 22.22 -2.01 3.12
N GLY A 96 22.77 -1.04 2.37
CA GLY A 96 22.01 0.08 1.81
C GLY A 96 20.87 -0.37 0.90
N ILE A 97 21.15 -1.28 -0.05
CA ILE A 97 20.12 -1.81 -0.97
C ILE A 97 18.99 -2.47 -0.18
N ARG A 98 19.32 -3.35 0.78
CA ARG A 98 18.33 -4.07 1.60
C ARG A 98 17.38 -3.09 2.29
N VAL A 99 17.90 -2.00 2.84
CA VAL A 99 17.08 -0.99 3.53
C VAL A 99 16.07 -0.35 2.57
N THR A 100 16.51 0.02 1.36
CA THR A 100 15.63 0.64 0.36
C THR A 100 14.55 -0.30 -0.18
N MET A 101 14.75 -1.62 -0.11
CA MET A 101 13.72 -2.58 -0.52
C MET A 101 12.56 -2.71 0.48
N ILE A 102 12.77 -2.32 1.75
CA ILE A 102 11.74 -2.45 2.80
C ILE A 102 10.53 -1.57 2.47
N VAL A 103 10.75 -0.34 2.03
CA VAL A 103 9.67 0.62 1.74
C VAL A 103 8.80 0.18 0.56
N THR A 104 9.41 -0.35 -0.50
CA THR A 104 8.68 -0.93 -1.64
C THR A 104 7.90 -2.17 -1.24
N MET A 105 8.49 -3.05 -0.42
CA MET A 105 7.80 -4.23 0.10
C MET A 105 6.53 -3.82 0.85
N TYR A 106 6.59 -2.78 1.69
CA TYR A 106 5.42 -2.25 2.38
C TYR A 106 4.36 -1.71 1.40
N GLY A 107 4.75 -0.94 0.39
CA GLY A 107 3.82 -0.45 -0.64
C GLY A 107 3.12 -1.58 -1.39
N ILE A 108 3.85 -2.63 -1.76
CA ILE A 108 3.29 -3.84 -2.38
C ILE A 108 2.29 -4.53 -1.45
N LEU A 109 2.68 -4.76 -0.19
CA LEU A 109 1.82 -5.42 0.78
C LEU A 109 0.51 -4.66 1.01
N ILE A 110 0.57 -3.33 1.09
CA ILE A 110 -0.63 -2.49 1.24
C ILE A 110 -1.53 -2.60 0.00
N TYR A 111 -0.95 -2.57 -1.20
CA TYR A 111 -1.72 -2.71 -2.44
C TYR A 111 -2.40 -4.08 -2.54
N LEU A 112 -1.66 -5.16 -2.29
CA LEU A 112 -2.20 -6.53 -2.29
C LEU A 112 -3.30 -6.71 -1.25
N PHE A 113 -3.07 -6.20 -0.03
CA PHE A 113 -4.06 -6.22 1.03
C PHE A 113 -5.35 -5.49 0.63
N THR A 114 -5.21 -4.30 0.06
CA THR A 114 -6.34 -3.49 -0.43
C THR A 114 -7.10 -4.19 -1.55
N LEU A 115 -6.39 -4.82 -2.48
CA LEU A 115 -6.97 -5.62 -3.57
C LEU A 115 -7.78 -6.79 -3.03
N LEU A 116 -7.24 -7.54 -2.06
CA LEU A 116 -7.92 -8.68 -1.44
C LEU A 116 -9.19 -8.24 -0.72
N LEU A 117 -9.13 -7.15 0.07
CA LEU A 117 -10.29 -6.60 0.75
C LEU A 117 -11.37 -6.12 -0.23
N TRP A 118 -10.97 -5.41 -1.28
CA TRP A 118 -11.90 -4.96 -2.32
C TRP A 118 -12.56 -6.15 -3.03
N LEU A 119 -11.80 -7.20 -3.36
CA LEU A 119 -12.31 -8.39 -4.03
C LEU A 119 -13.33 -9.11 -3.14
N ALA A 120 -12.96 -9.38 -1.89
CA ALA A 120 -13.86 -10.05 -0.93
C ALA A 120 -15.15 -9.26 -0.73
N ALA A 121 -15.05 -7.94 -0.53
CA ALA A 121 -16.20 -7.07 -0.35
C ALA A 121 -17.09 -7.00 -1.60
N SER A 122 -16.49 -6.97 -2.81
CA SER A 122 -17.24 -6.97 -4.08
C SER A 122 -18.02 -8.27 -4.27
N VAL A 123 -17.39 -9.43 -4.05
CA VAL A 123 -18.03 -10.75 -4.18
C VAL A 123 -19.17 -10.93 -3.18
N LEU A 124 -19.01 -10.47 -1.93
CA LEU A 124 -20.06 -10.58 -0.92
C LEU A 124 -21.29 -9.72 -1.25
N ILE A 125 -21.07 -8.51 -1.78
CA ILE A 125 -22.16 -7.61 -2.21
C ILE A 125 -22.89 -8.22 -3.42
N GLU A 126 -22.17 -8.80 -4.37
CA GLU A 126 -22.76 -9.48 -5.54
C GLU A 126 -23.62 -10.69 -5.17
N ARG A 127 -23.21 -11.49 -4.18
CA ARG A 127 -23.95 -12.69 -3.75
C ARG A 127 -25.27 -12.37 -3.05
N LYS A 128 -25.31 -11.33 -2.20
CA LYS A 128 -26.52 -10.94 -1.45
C LYS A 128 -27.72 -10.66 -2.37
N GLU A 129 -27.45 -10.07 -3.53
CA GLU A 129 -28.49 -9.70 -4.51
C GLU A 129 -29.11 -10.93 -5.18
N GLN A 130 -28.31 -11.95 -5.50
CA GLN A 130 -28.80 -13.19 -6.11
C GLN A 130 -29.77 -13.97 -5.20
N THR A 131 -29.55 -13.91 -3.89
CA THR A 131 -30.42 -14.57 -2.90
C THR A 131 -31.65 -13.73 -2.55
N GLY A 132 -31.56 -12.40 -2.58
CA GLY A 132 -32.68 -11.50 -2.31
C GLY A 132 -33.71 -11.39 -3.45
N GLY A 133 -33.31 -11.66 -4.69
CA GLY A 133 -34.21 -11.66 -5.86
C GLY A 133 -35.07 -12.91 -6.05
N GLN A 134 -34.87 -13.97 -5.25
CA GLN A 134 -35.64 -15.21 -5.35
C GLN A 134 -36.79 -15.32 -4.32
N MET A 135 -36.98 -14.31 -3.47
CA MET A 135 -38.04 -14.28 -2.44
C MET A 135 -39.09 -13.19 -2.69
N GLY A 136 -39.09 -12.56 -3.88
CA GLY A 136 -40.06 -11.55 -4.29
C GLY A 136 -41.04 -12.09 -5.31
#